data_AF-B2B7G5-F1
#
_entry.id   AF-B2B7G5-F1
#
_cell.length_a   1.000
_cell.length_b   1.000
_cell.length_c   1.000
_cell.angle_alpha   90.00
_cell.angle_beta   90.00
_cell.angle_gamma   90.00
#
_symmetry.space_group_name_H-M   'P 1'
#
loop_
_entity.id
_entity.type
_entity.pdbx_description
1 polymer ?
#
loop_
_entity_poly.entity_id
_entity_poly.type
_entity_poly.pdbx_seq_one_letter_code
_entity_poly.pdbx_strand_id
1 'polypeptide(L)'
;MLPPQPVVERLTRRYFDAASPTHHCVHQPTFAKDCAVFWQDPNKASLQWLALLFVIIAQGTSFSMFTAPRELAGDSDVPPMERFRGYRAAALWALVAGKFSSPGPSTIQPFLLYIESEFLINRTSQMICYLLISVCIRLMLRMGLHRDPDKLPNIPSFDGEMRRRLWHVACQFDHLVSFHMGLPSMVYSIESDTALPRNLFDDDLDKDCHQLPPARPDTEYTMLTYPIWKSSICQVFGLVARQANSLTRPTYAEVQELDMRLDEIWSQVPPFMKRIVPPQDYDGEPISPVLVNQQFGLISLYNKSRCVLHRRYLIEPVPKPEHAYSRRICLEAAISLLDHQNLMHLATLPGGALRATGWYISALAIHDFLLAAMVVYLVLQHEPESGRHDHQESSCWPSLDPALSAFSNEEQLQKMLERSHQIWETISEADGVFRKATDMLATMLKKIELKKQQNKGKQLAPDQHHPEHQAYVRDEDSWLNASQSHEPLSVGSLSVTGMLYIRPSNPHFTHIPSQKSE
;
A
#
# COMPACT_ATOMS: atom_id res chain seq x y z
N MET A 1 -22.02 -22.90 14.32
CA MET A 1 -21.37 -21.84 13.50
C MET A 1 -20.62 -22.40 12.31
N LEU A 2 -20.04 -23.61 12.36
CA LEU A 2 -19.43 -24.22 11.19
C LEU A 2 -20.51 -24.61 10.15
N PRO A 3 -20.38 -24.22 8.87
CA PRO A 3 -21.33 -24.63 7.83
C PRO A 3 -21.11 -26.11 7.45
N PRO A 4 -22.02 -26.71 6.65
CA PRO A 4 -21.84 -28.08 6.14
C PRO A 4 -20.50 -28.26 5.44
N GLN A 5 -19.91 -29.46 5.54
CA GLN A 5 -18.60 -29.77 4.98
C GLN A 5 -18.41 -29.34 3.50
N PRO A 6 -19.36 -29.59 2.58
CA PRO A 6 -19.21 -29.16 1.18
C PRO A 6 -19.07 -27.63 1.02
N VAL A 7 -19.71 -26.86 1.90
CA VAL A 7 -19.60 -25.40 1.92
C VAL A 7 -18.22 -24.99 2.43
N VAL A 8 -17.72 -25.62 3.50
CA VAL A 8 -16.38 -25.38 4.04
C VAL A 8 -15.29 -25.67 3.00
N GLU A 9 -15.37 -26.82 2.32
CA GLU A 9 -14.40 -27.22 1.29
C GLU A 9 -14.39 -26.23 0.13
N ARG A 10 -15.57 -25.80 -0.33
CA ARG A 10 -15.67 -24.82 -1.41
C ARG A 10 -15.14 -23.45 -1.01
N LEU A 11 -15.49 -22.93 0.16
CA LEU A 11 -14.97 -21.65 0.66
C LEU A 11 -13.45 -21.69 0.88
N THR A 12 -12.92 -22.82 1.34
CA THR A 12 -11.48 -23.07 1.46
C THR A 12 -10.81 -22.99 0.09
N ARG A 13 -11.37 -23.66 -0.93
CA ARG A 13 -10.85 -23.59 -2.29
C ARG A 13 -10.85 -22.16 -2.82
N ARG A 14 -11.91 -21.39 -2.56
CA ARG A 14 -11.99 -19.96 -2.93
C ARG A 14 -10.90 -19.12 -2.26
N TYR A 15 -10.52 -19.43 -1.01
CA TYR A 15 -9.40 -18.79 -0.34
C TYR A 15 -8.07 -19.02 -1.07
N PHE A 16 -7.76 -20.27 -1.43
CA PHE A 16 -6.52 -20.60 -2.14
C PHE A 16 -6.54 -20.04 -3.58
N ASP A 17 -7.66 -20.12 -4.30
CA ASP A 17 -7.76 -19.62 -5.68
C ASP A 17 -7.63 -18.08 -5.79
N ALA A 18 -7.96 -17.34 -4.73
CA ALA A 18 -7.95 -15.88 -4.75
C ALA A 18 -6.55 -15.25 -4.62
N ALA A 19 -5.53 -16.04 -4.24
CA ALA A 19 -4.14 -15.61 -4.05
C ALA A 19 -3.98 -14.30 -3.25
N SER A 20 -4.57 -14.27 -2.05
CA SER A 20 -4.42 -13.14 -1.13
C SER A 20 -2.94 -12.89 -0.79
N PRO A 21 -2.58 -11.66 -0.39
CA PRO A 21 -1.24 -11.32 0.09
C PRO A 21 -0.68 -12.26 1.17
N THR A 22 -1.52 -12.94 1.96
CA THR A 22 -1.09 -13.89 3.00
C THR A 22 -1.27 -15.36 2.63
N HIS A 23 -1.72 -15.67 1.39
CA HIS A 23 -1.96 -17.05 0.94
C HIS A 23 -0.78 -17.97 1.30
N HIS A 24 0.45 -17.55 1.01
CA HIS A 24 1.67 -18.34 1.22
C HIS A 24 1.99 -18.59 2.71
N CYS A 25 1.33 -17.92 3.66
CA CYS A 25 1.39 -18.25 5.08
C CYS A 25 0.72 -19.58 5.42
N VAL A 26 -0.10 -20.12 4.51
CA VAL A 26 -0.79 -21.41 4.66
C VAL A 26 -0.27 -22.37 3.60
N HIS A 27 0.41 -23.42 4.06
CA HIS A 27 0.83 -24.50 3.18
C HIS A 27 -0.39 -25.34 2.77
N GLN A 28 -0.80 -25.25 1.51
CA GLN A 28 -2.08 -25.83 1.05
C GLN A 28 -2.15 -27.36 1.24
N PRO A 29 -1.12 -28.15 0.88
CA PRO A 29 -1.15 -29.60 1.10
C PRO A 29 -1.30 -29.99 2.58
N THR A 30 -0.61 -29.27 3.47
CA THR A 30 -0.71 -29.48 4.92
C THR A 30 -2.12 -29.16 5.43
N PHE A 31 -2.66 -28.02 5.02
CA PHE A 31 -4.01 -27.62 5.42
C PHE A 31 -5.06 -28.64 4.97
N ALA A 32 -4.96 -29.16 3.74
CA ALA A 32 -5.87 -30.18 3.23
C ALA A 32 -5.82 -31.48 4.06
N LYS A 33 -4.61 -31.95 4.42
CA LYS A 33 -4.42 -33.11 5.31
C LYS A 33 -5.06 -32.86 6.69
N ASP A 34 -4.79 -31.71 7.29
CA ASP A 34 -5.30 -31.35 8.62
C ASP A 34 -6.85 -31.18 8.60
N CYS A 35 -7.43 -30.66 7.51
CA CYS A 35 -8.88 -30.64 7.27
C CYS A 35 -9.49 -32.03 7.17
N ALA A 36 -8.87 -32.95 6.45
CA ALA A 36 -9.35 -34.32 6.34
C ALA A 36 -9.38 -35.03 7.70
N VAL A 37 -8.35 -34.81 8.54
CA VAL A 37 -8.30 -35.32 9.93
C VAL A 37 -9.40 -34.67 10.78
N PHE A 38 -9.61 -33.36 10.65
CA PHE A 38 -10.66 -32.65 11.38
C PHE A 38 -12.05 -33.23 11.13
N TRP A 39 -12.37 -33.59 9.88
CA TRP A 39 -13.68 -34.15 9.55
C TRP A 39 -13.90 -35.58 10.05
N GLN A 40 -12.85 -36.31 10.45
CA GLN A 40 -12.98 -37.62 11.09
C GLN A 40 -13.46 -37.50 12.54
N ASP A 41 -12.99 -36.48 13.27
CA ASP A 41 -13.40 -36.22 14.66
C ASP A 41 -13.29 -34.73 15.02
N PRO A 42 -14.33 -33.92 14.70
CA PRO A 42 -14.32 -32.48 14.94
C PRO A 42 -14.17 -32.09 16.42
N ASN A 43 -14.50 -32.98 17.35
CA ASN A 43 -14.43 -32.70 18.80
C ASN A 43 -13.00 -32.65 19.33
N LYS A 44 -12.03 -33.19 18.59
CA LYS A 44 -10.60 -33.15 18.94
C LYS A 44 -9.86 -31.93 18.38
N ALA A 45 -10.55 -31.06 17.64
CA ALA A 45 -9.96 -29.87 17.06
C ALA A 45 -9.40 -28.93 18.13
N SER A 46 -8.15 -28.49 17.94
CA SER A 46 -7.59 -27.43 18.78
C SER A 46 -8.27 -26.09 18.47
N LEU A 47 -8.30 -25.18 19.46
CA LEU A 47 -8.83 -23.83 19.24
C LEU A 47 -8.02 -23.06 18.20
N GLN A 48 -6.72 -23.30 18.09
CA GLN A 48 -5.85 -22.69 17.08
C GLN A 48 -6.22 -23.17 15.67
N TRP A 49 -6.51 -24.46 15.51
CA TRP A 49 -7.00 -25.01 14.24
C TRP A 49 -8.37 -24.42 13.86
N LEU A 50 -9.30 -24.36 14.82
CA LEU A 50 -10.60 -23.74 14.59
C LEU A 50 -10.47 -22.27 14.20
N ALA A 51 -9.57 -21.52 14.84
CA ALA A 51 -9.28 -20.14 14.47
C ALA A 51 -8.80 -20.03 13.02
N LEU A 52 -7.91 -20.92 12.59
CA LEU A 52 -7.40 -20.97 11.22
C LEU A 52 -8.50 -21.30 10.21
N LEU A 53 -9.29 -22.34 10.49
CA LEU A 53 -10.40 -22.75 9.62
C LEU A 53 -11.43 -21.63 9.49
N PHE A 54 -11.84 -21.02 10.61
CA PHE A 54 -12.83 -19.94 10.61
C PHE A 54 -12.35 -18.69 9.86
N VAL A 55 -11.09 -18.30 9.99
CA VAL A 55 -10.58 -17.13 9.24
C VAL A 55 -10.44 -17.42 7.74
N ILE A 56 -10.04 -18.64 7.37
CA ILE A 56 -9.97 -19.07 5.96
C ILE A 56 -11.36 -19.06 5.33
N ILE A 57 -12.38 -19.63 5.97
CA ILE A 57 -13.74 -19.61 5.40
C ILE A 57 -14.38 -18.21 5.45
N ALA A 58 -13.99 -17.36 6.41
CA ALA A 58 -14.37 -15.94 6.39
C ALA A 58 -13.80 -15.27 5.13
N GLN A 59 -12.50 -15.37 4.88
CA GLN A 59 -11.89 -14.78 3.68
C GLN A 59 -12.46 -15.41 2.40
N GLY A 60 -12.64 -16.73 2.35
CA GLY A 60 -13.31 -17.42 1.24
C GLY A 60 -14.74 -16.92 0.98
N THR A 61 -15.51 -16.63 2.04
CA THR A 61 -16.83 -15.98 1.92
C THR A 61 -16.70 -14.59 1.31
N SER A 62 -15.73 -13.79 1.79
CA SER A 62 -15.47 -12.45 1.26
C SER A 62 -15.14 -12.49 -0.23
N PHE A 63 -14.26 -13.39 -0.63
CA PHE A 63 -13.84 -13.54 -2.03
C PHE A 63 -15.01 -14.00 -2.90
N SER A 64 -15.83 -14.92 -2.39
CA SER A 64 -17.00 -15.46 -3.08
C SER A 64 -18.10 -14.43 -3.33
N MET A 65 -18.18 -13.35 -2.53
CA MET A 65 -19.11 -12.23 -2.80
C MET A 65 -18.87 -11.59 -4.16
N PHE A 66 -17.65 -11.71 -4.69
CA PHE A 66 -17.26 -11.12 -5.98
C PHE A 66 -17.11 -12.18 -7.07
N THR A 67 -16.52 -13.33 -6.74
CA THR A 67 -16.22 -14.37 -7.74
C THR A 67 -17.43 -15.26 -8.04
N ALA A 68 -18.31 -15.49 -7.06
CA ALA A 68 -19.40 -16.47 -7.17
C ALA A 68 -20.64 -16.08 -6.31
N PRO A 69 -21.21 -14.88 -6.47
CA PRO A 69 -22.27 -14.37 -5.57
C PRO A 69 -23.55 -15.23 -5.58
N ARG A 70 -23.91 -15.82 -6.72
CA ARG A 70 -25.11 -16.69 -6.83
C ARG A 70 -24.92 -18.01 -6.09
N GLU A 71 -23.75 -18.63 -6.25
CA GLU A 71 -23.39 -19.85 -5.52
C GLU A 71 -23.36 -19.58 -4.01
N LEU A 72 -22.75 -18.47 -3.61
CA LEU A 72 -22.66 -18.08 -2.21
C LEU A 72 -24.03 -17.83 -1.57
N ALA A 73 -24.96 -17.22 -2.31
CA ALA A 73 -26.33 -17.00 -1.86
C ALA A 73 -27.12 -18.32 -1.69
N GLY A 74 -26.82 -19.34 -2.49
CA GLY A 74 -27.43 -20.67 -2.38
C GLY A 74 -27.01 -21.46 -1.13
N ASP A 75 -25.94 -21.06 -0.44
CA ASP A 75 -25.43 -21.79 0.73
C ASP A 75 -26.22 -21.57 2.01
N SER A 76 -26.90 -20.43 2.13
CA SER A 76 -27.58 -20.01 3.35
C SER A 76 -28.42 -18.76 3.11
N ASP A 77 -29.56 -18.67 3.81
CA ASP A 77 -30.40 -17.46 3.84
C ASP A 77 -29.73 -16.28 4.58
N VAL A 78 -28.67 -16.54 5.35
CA VAL A 78 -27.93 -15.48 6.06
C VAL A 78 -27.10 -14.68 5.05
N PRO A 79 -27.20 -13.34 5.02
CA PRO A 79 -26.45 -12.50 4.09
C PRO A 79 -24.93 -12.79 4.14
N PRO A 80 -24.24 -12.83 2.98
CA PRO A 80 -22.80 -13.13 2.94
C PRO A 80 -21.92 -12.31 3.87
N MET A 81 -22.21 -11.01 4.01
CA MET A 81 -21.46 -10.12 4.90
C MET A 81 -21.67 -10.47 6.38
N GLU A 82 -22.86 -10.94 6.77
CA GLU A 82 -23.14 -11.41 8.13
C GLU A 82 -22.44 -12.74 8.40
N ARG A 83 -22.44 -13.66 7.43
CA ARG A 83 -21.67 -14.91 7.50
C ARG A 83 -20.18 -14.63 7.68
N PHE A 84 -19.63 -13.73 6.86
CA PHE A 84 -18.25 -13.26 6.98
C PHE A 84 -17.95 -12.79 8.41
N ARG A 85 -18.78 -11.87 8.93
CA ARG A 85 -18.61 -11.31 10.28
C ARG A 85 -18.71 -12.39 11.36
N GLY A 86 -19.64 -13.34 11.21
CA GLY A 86 -19.83 -14.46 12.11
C GLY A 86 -18.62 -15.40 12.15
N TYR A 87 -18.12 -15.85 11.00
CA TYR A 87 -16.93 -16.70 10.93
C TYR A 87 -15.70 -15.98 11.48
N ARG A 88 -15.52 -14.70 11.15
CA ARG A 88 -14.43 -13.90 11.70
C ARG A 88 -14.53 -13.73 13.23
N ALA A 89 -15.72 -13.51 13.76
CA ALA A 89 -15.93 -13.45 15.21
C ALA A 89 -15.61 -14.78 15.89
N ALA A 90 -15.96 -15.92 15.26
CA ALA A 90 -15.60 -17.25 15.73
C ALA A 90 -14.07 -17.46 15.73
N ALA A 91 -13.37 -16.98 14.69
CA ALA A 91 -11.91 -17.02 14.64
C ALA A 91 -11.26 -16.23 15.79
N LEU A 92 -11.74 -15.00 16.04
CA LEU A 92 -11.27 -14.19 17.17
C LEU A 92 -11.54 -14.88 18.51
N TRP A 93 -12.75 -15.40 18.70
CA TRP A 93 -13.11 -16.11 19.92
C TRP A 93 -12.18 -17.29 20.16
N ALA A 94 -11.90 -18.08 19.13
CA ALA A 94 -10.99 -19.23 19.21
C ALA A 94 -9.54 -18.82 19.51
N LEU A 95 -9.04 -17.69 18.96
CA LEU A 95 -7.73 -17.13 19.32
C LEU A 95 -7.68 -16.71 20.80
N VAL A 96 -8.70 -16.02 21.29
CA VAL A 96 -8.78 -15.55 22.69
C VAL A 96 -8.89 -16.73 23.65
N ALA A 97 -9.83 -17.65 23.41
CA ALA A 97 -10.02 -18.86 24.20
C ALA A 97 -8.79 -19.77 24.16
N GLY A 98 -8.12 -19.83 23.01
CA GLY A 98 -6.85 -20.52 22.79
C GLY A 98 -5.63 -19.81 23.40
N LYS A 99 -5.83 -18.74 24.17
CA LYS A 99 -4.81 -17.96 24.89
C LYS A 99 -3.68 -17.48 23.97
N PHE A 100 -4.01 -16.77 22.90
CA PHE A 100 -3.03 -16.27 21.92
C PHE A 100 -1.83 -15.51 22.53
N SER A 101 -1.98 -14.92 23.71
CA SER A 101 -0.90 -14.25 24.47
C SER A 101 0.19 -15.22 24.99
N SER A 102 -0.09 -16.52 25.02
CA SER A 102 0.88 -17.61 25.24
C SER A 102 1.00 -18.44 23.96
N PRO A 103 1.67 -17.90 22.93
CA PRO A 103 1.56 -18.43 21.58
C PRO A 103 2.34 -19.75 21.43
N GLY A 104 1.71 -20.70 20.75
CA GLY A 104 2.37 -21.90 20.24
C GLY A 104 2.61 -21.80 18.73
N PRO A 105 3.23 -22.83 18.11
CA PRO A 105 3.53 -22.84 16.67
C PRO A 105 2.31 -22.53 15.78
N SER A 106 1.13 -23.02 16.15
CA SER A 106 -0.11 -22.85 15.39
C SER A 106 -0.88 -21.55 15.70
N THR A 107 -0.38 -20.67 16.58
CA THR A 107 -1.09 -19.45 16.98
C THR A 107 -0.90 -18.30 16.01
N ILE A 108 0.30 -18.13 15.46
CA ILE A 108 0.66 -16.93 14.67
C ILE A 108 -0.06 -16.88 13.33
N GLN A 109 -0.14 -18.02 12.63
CA GLN A 109 -0.76 -18.12 11.32
C GLN A 109 -2.24 -17.65 11.31
N PRO A 110 -3.16 -18.18 12.15
CA PRO A 110 -4.53 -17.68 12.20
C PRO A 110 -4.62 -16.23 12.68
N PHE A 111 -3.71 -15.79 13.57
CA PHE A 111 -3.72 -14.40 14.03
C PHE A 111 -3.34 -13.42 12.91
N LEU A 112 -2.35 -13.77 12.08
CA LEU A 112 -1.91 -12.95 10.97
C LEU A 112 -3.00 -12.85 9.87
N LEU A 113 -3.64 -13.96 9.53
CA LEU A 113 -4.79 -13.98 8.60
C LEU A 113 -5.99 -13.18 9.16
N TYR A 114 -6.19 -13.21 10.49
CA TYR A 114 -7.22 -12.39 11.12
C TYR A 114 -6.93 -10.89 10.94
N ILE A 115 -5.68 -10.47 11.14
CA ILE A 115 -5.25 -9.08 10.92
C ILE A 115 -5.46 -8.66 9.46
N GLU A 116 -5.15 -9.51 8.50
CA GLU A 116 -5.44 -9.22 7.09
C GLU A 116 -6.94 -8.98 6.86
N SER A 117 -7.79 -9.80 7.48
CA SER A 117 -9.24 -9.65 7.35
C SER A 117 -9.76 -8.31 7.90
N GLU A 118 -9.06 -7.70 8.89
CA GLU A 118 -9.33 -6.33 9.36
C GLU A 118 -8.97 -5.30 8.30
N PHE A 119 -7.82 -5.49 7.67
CA PHE A 119 -7.30 -4.57 6.67
C PHE A 119 -8.20 -4.51 5.43
N LEU A 120 -8.78 -5.64 5.03
CA LEU A 120 -9.59 -5.74 3.81
C LEU A 120 -10.96 -5.07 3.89
N ILE A 121 -11.53 -4.89 5.09
CA ILE A 121 -12.98 -4.60 5.23
C ILE A 121 -13.28 -3.20 5.76
N ASN A 122 -12.42 -2.66 6.61
CA ASN A 122 -12.76 -1.42 7.29
C ASN A 122 -11.57 -0.46 7.37
N ARG A 123 -11.70 0.71 6.74
CA ARG A 123 -10.69 1.77 6.86
C ARG A 123 -10.57 2.32 8.28
N THR A 124 -11.67 2.33 9.03
CA THR A 124 -11.65 2.66 10.46
C THR A 124 -10.89 1.60 11.28
N SER A 125 -10.73 0.37 10.76
CA SER A 125 -9.90 -0.67 11.35
C SER A 125 -8.41 -0.53 11.03
N GLN A 126 -7.93 0.47 10.28
CA GLN A 126 -6.48 0.61 10.03
C GLN A 126 -5.69 0.83 11.33
N MET A 127 -6.26 1.55 12.30
CA MET A 127 -5.69 1.66 13.65
C MET A 127 -5.69 0.31 14.39
N ILE A 128 -6.77 -0.46 14.26
CA ILE A 128 -6.83 -1.81 14.84
C ILE A 128 -5.76 -2.72 14.21
N CYS A 129 -5.57 -2.65 12.89
CA CYS A 129 -4.52 -3.38 12.19
C CYS A 129 -3.13 -3.01 12.73
N TYR A 130 -2.85 -1.71 12.89
CA TYR A 130 -1.57 -1.22 13.44
C TYR A 130 -1.31 -1.75 14.85
N LEU A 131 -2.33 -1.78 15.70
CA LEU A 131 -2.21 -2.30 17.06
C LEU A 131 -2.03 -3.82 17.08
N LEU A 132 -2.85 -4.55 16.32
CA LEU A 132 -2.81 -6.01 16.29
C LEU A 132 -1.53 -6.54 15.64
N ILE A 133 -1.04 -5.91 14.57
CA ILE A 133 0.24 -6.31 13.96
C ILE A 133 1.40 -6.08 14.93
N SER A 134 1.37 -4.99 15.70
CA SER A 134 2.36 -4.74 16.75
C SER A 134 2.34 -5.82 17.84
N VAL A 135 1.15 -6.28 18.23
CA VAL A 135 1.00 -7.41 19.17
C VAL A 135 1.52 -8.71 18.54
N CYS A 136 1.14 -9.00 17.30
CA CYS A 136 1.58 -10.19 16.57
C CYS A 136 3.11 -10.25 16.47
N ILE A 137 3.76 -9.17 16.06
CA ILE A 137 5.23 -9.09 15.98
C ILE A 137 5.85 -9.35 17.34
N ARG A 138 5.35 -8.77 18.44
CA ARG A 138 5.88 -9.06 19.79
C ARG A 138 5.75 -10.54 20.18
N LEU A 139 4.65 -11.20 19.79
CA LEU A 139 4.49 -12.65 20.00
C LEU A 139 5.49 -13.45 19.16
N MET A 140 5.71 -13.05 17.90
CA MET A 140 6.69 -13.66 17.01
C MET A 140 8.13 -13.47 17.52
N LEU A 141 8.45 -12.31 18.10
CA LEU A 141 9.72 -12.06 18.78
C LEU A 141 9.91 -13.01 19.97
N ARG A 142 8.89 -13.14 20.82
CA ARG A 142 8.89 -14.09 21.96
C ARG A 142 9.13 -15.54 21.51
N MET A 143 8.60 -15.91 20.35
CA MET A 143 8.78 -17.24 19.75
C MET A 143 10.09 -17.39 18.95
N GLY A 144 10.87 -16.31 18.77
CA GLY A 144 12.14 -16.33 18.06
C GLY A 144 12.04 -16.28 16.54
N LEU A 145 10.92 -15.87 15.93
CA LEU A 145 10.74 -15.86 14.46
C LEU A 145 11.59 -14.82 13.72
N HIS A 146 12.15 -13.85 14.45
CA HIS A 146 13.13 -12.88 13.93
C HIS A 146 14.54 -13.46 13.77
N ARG A 147 14.75 -14.69 14.26
CA ARG A 147 16.00 -15.44 14.12
C ARG A 147 15.87 -16.47 13.03
N ASP A 148 16.85 -16.54 12.13
CA ASP A 148 16.78 -17.51 11.03
C ASP A 148 16.77 -18.96 11.55
N PRO A 149 15.83 -19.80 11.10
CA PRO A 149 15.74 -21.20 11.51
C PRO A 149 17.00 -22.02 11.27
N ASP A 150 17.79 -21.75 10.23
CA ASP A 150 19.01 -22.50 9.93
C ASP A 150 20.11 -22.28 10.99
N LYS A 151 19.97 -21.23 11.81
CA LYS A 151 20.90 -20.89 12.90
C LYS A 151 20.42 -21.38 14.26
N LEU A 152 19.24 -22.00 14.33
CA LEU A 152 18.63 -22.47 15.56
C LEU A 152 18.64 -24.01 15.62
N PRO A 153 18.91 -24.60 16.78
CA PRO A 153 18.85 -26.05 16.92
C PRO A 153 17.40 -26.55 16.87
N ASN A 154 17.21 -27.75 16.34
CA ASN A 154 15.95 -28.52 16.43
C ASN A 154 14.71 -27.85 15.80
N ILE A 155 14.89 -27.07 14.74
CA ILE A 155 13.75 -26.62 13.91
C ILE A 155 13.72 -27.46 12.63
N PRO A 156 12.64 -28.23 12.39
CA PRO A 156 12.46 -28.95 11.13
C PRO A 156 12.46 -28.00 9.93
N SER A 157 12.99 -28.46 8.80
CA SER A 157 13.09 -27.66 7.56
C SER A 157 11.75 -27.06 7.14
N PHE A 158 10.66 -27.84 7.25
CA PHE A 158 9.29 -27.39 7.00
C PHE A 158 8.90 -26.19 7.89
N ASP A 159 9.05 -26.34 9.21
CA ASP A 159 8.68 -25.30 10.17
C ASP A 159 9.57 -24.06 10.00
N GLY A 160 10.83 -24.24 9.65
CA GLY A 160 11.75 -23.16 9.34
C GLY A 160 11.24 -22.31 8.17
N GLU A 161 10.89 -22.95 7.05
CA GLU A 161 10.35 -22.24 5.89
C GLU A 161 9.03 -21.52 6.22
N MET A 162 8.12 -22.17 6.93
CA MET A 162 6.86 -21.53 7.36
C MET A 162 7.09 -20.33 8.29
N ARG A 163 8.10 -20.39 9.18
CA ARG A 163 8.50 -19.25 10.03
C ARG A 163 9.02 -18.08 9.21
N ARG A 164 9.84 -18.32 8.18
CA ARG A 164 10.32 -17.27 7.26
C ARG A 164 9.14 -16.59 6.56
N ARG A 165 8.20 -17.37 6.01
CA ARG A 165 6.99 -16.86 5.35
C ARG A 165 6.18 -15.95 6.28
N LEU A 166 5.88 -16.43 7.49
CA LEU A 166 5.13 -15.65 8.48
C LEU A 166 5.84 -14.36 8.90
N TRP A 167 7.15 -14.42 9.17
CA TRP A 167 7.96 -13.27 9.59
C TRP A 167 7.92 -12.14 8.56
N HIS A 168 8.21 -12.45 7.29
CA HIS A 168 8.27 -11.43 6.24
C HIS A 168 6.90 -10.82 5.93
N VAL A 169 5.81 -11.59 6.01
CA VAL A 169 4.45 -11.02 5.87
C VAL A 169 4.12 -10.08 7.03
N ALA A 170 4.46 -10.44 8.26
CA ALA A 170 4.24 -9.58 9.41
C ALA A 170 5.03 -8.27 9.29
N CYS A 171 6.28 -8.35 8.84
CA CYS A 171 7.09 -7.17 8.55
C CYS A 171 6.47 -6.29 7.46
N GLN A 172 5.98 -6.88 6.37
CA GLN A 172 5.30 -6.12 5.32
C GLN A 172 4.06 -5.38 5.85
N PHE A 173 3.23 -6.04 6.66
CA PHE A 173 2.05 -5.44 7.25
C PHE A 173 2.41 -4.25 8.15
N ASP A 174 3.42 -4.39 9.00
CA ASP A 174 3.85 -3.31 9.89
C ASP A 174 4.36 -2.09 9.11
N HIS A 175 5.23 -2.28 8.12
CA HIS A 175 5.72 -1.17 7.30
C HIS A 175 4.57 -0.43 6.58
N LEU A 176 3.68 -1.17 5.92
CA LEU A 176 2.61 -0.60 5.12
C LEU A 176 1.58 0.11 6.01
N VAL A 177 1.07 -0.56 7.05
CA VAL A 177 0.05 0.01 7.93
C VAL A 177 0.59 1.21 8.70
N SER A 178 1.83 1.15 9.21
CA SER A 178 2.46 2.27 9.89
C SER A 178 2.57 3.49 8.97
N PHE A 179 3.02 3.29 7.72
CA PHE A 179 3.08 4.35 6.74
C PHE A 179 1.69 4.96 6.43
N HIS A 180 0.66 4.14 6.24
CA HIS A 180 -0.71 4.63 6.01
C HIS A 180 -1.24 5.46 7.18
N MET A 181 -0.85 5.13 8.41
CA MET A 181 -1.21 5.88 9.62
C MET A 181 -0.32 7.11 9.87
N GLY A 182 0.75 7.31 9.09
CA GLY A 182 1.75 8.33 9.37
C GLY A 182 2.51 8.09 10.68
N LEU A 183 2.61 6.83 11.11
CA LEU A 183 3.27 6.41 12.34
C LEU A 183 4.58 5.64 12.03
N PRO A 184 5.53 5.60 12.98
CA PRO A 184 6.74 4.78 12.83
C PRO A 184 6.42 3.28 12.86
N SER A 185 7.06 2.53 11.97
CA SER A 185 7.06 1.06 12.00
C SER A 185 7.95 0.56 13.15
N MET A 186 7.50 -0.48 13.86
CA MET A 186 8.29 -1.09 14.93
C MET A 186 9.38 -2.02 14.40
N VAL A 187 9.21 -2.59 13.21
CA VAL A 187 10.19 -3.49 12.58
C VAL A 187 11.55 -2.82 12.40
N TYR A 188 11.55 -1.50 12.20
CA TYR A 188 12.79 -0.72 12.07
C TYR A 188 13.78 -0.93 13.24
N SER A 189 13.30 -1.03 14.48
CA SER A 189 14.16 -1.19 15.66
C SER A 189 14.45 -2.64 16.03
N ILE A 190 14.02 -3.59 15.20
CA ILE A 190 14.21 -5.01 15.43
C ILE A 190 15.38 -5.49 14.57
N GLU A 191 16.41 -6.02 15.23
CA GLU A 191 17.43 -6.80 14.55
C GLU A 191 16.86 -8.18 14.21
N SER A 192 16.87 -8.52 12.92
CA SER A 192 16.44 -9.82 12.42
C SER A 192 17.44 -10.30 11.39
N ASP A 193 17.78 -11.60 11.47
CA ASP A 193 18.64 -12.26 10.51
C ASP A 193 17.91 -13.34 9.69
N THR A 194 16.58 -13.37 9.78
CA THR A 194 15.69 -14.28 9.05
C THR A 194 15.81 -14.04 7.54
N ALA A 195 16.28 -15.05 6.81
CA ALA A 195 16.38 -15.01 5.36
C ALA A 195 15.00 -14.93 4.70
N LEU A 196 14.95 -14.46 3.45
CA LEU A 196 13.73 -14.51 2.65
C LEU A 196 13.26 -15.96 2.45
N PRO A 197 11.94 -16.19 2.24
CA PRO A 197 11.42 -17.51 1.90
C PRO A 197 12.12 -18.10 0.66
N ARG A 198 12.18 -19.43 0.57
CA ARG A 198 12.78 -20.11 -0.58
C ARG A 198 11.78 -20.20 -1.74
N ASN A 199 12.23 -19.95 -2.96
CA ASN A 199 11.41 -20.08 -4.17
C ASN A 199 11.15 -21.57 -4.48
N LEU A 200 10.08 -22.12 -3.93
CA LEU A 200 9.66 -23.52 -4.06
C LEU A 200 8.18 -23.61 -4.42
N PHE A 201 7.75 -24.70 -5.08
CA PHE A 201 6.33 -25.04 -5.08
C PHE A 201 5.93 -25.57 -3.71
N ASP A 202 4.65 -25.42 -3.35
CA ASP A 202 4.14 -26.00 -2.10
C ASP A 202 4.28 -27.54 -2.14
N ASP A 203 4.10 -28.19 -3.29
CA ASP A 203 4.30 -29.65 -3.41
C ASP A 203 5.78 -30.10 -3.21
N ASP A 204 6.75 -29.17 -3.31
CA ASP A 204 8.16 -29.44 -3.00
C ASP A 204 8.43 -29.45 -1.48
N LEU A 205 7.45 -29.06 -0.65
CA LEU A 205 7.56 -28.85 0.79
C LEU A 205 6.68 -29.86 1.56
N ASP A 206 7.28 -30.79 2.30
CA ASP A 206 6.55 -31.73 3.18
C ASP A 206 6.99 -31.58 4.65
N LYS A 207 6.09 -31.89 5.60
CA LYS A 207 6.38 -31.91 7.05
C LYS A 207 7.52 -32.87 7.41
N ASP A 208 7.66 -33.95 6.64
CA ASP A 208 8.70 -34.97 6.86
C ASP A 208 10.04 -34.62 6.18
N CYS A 209 10.13 -33.45 5.54
CA CYS A 209 11.35 -33.00 4.87
C CYS A 209 12.47 -32.68 5.88
N HIS A 210 13.58 -33.42 5.79
CA HIS A 210 14.75 -33.17 6.62
C HIS A 210 15.59 -31.97 6.14
N GLN A 211 15.63 -31.71 4.83
CA GLN A 211 16.38 -30.62 4.21
C GLN A 211 15.59 -30.00 3.05
N LEU A 212 15.41 -28.68 3.06
CA LEU A 212 14.73 -27.99 1.98
C LEU A 212 15.44 -28.24 0.63
N PRO A 213 14.67 -28.53 -0.46
CA PRO A 213 15.25 -28.65 -1.79
C PRO A 213 15.89 -27.34 -2.26
N PRO A 214 16.80 -27.37 -3.25
CA PRO A 214 17.38 -26.15 -3.83
C PRO A 214 16.29 -25.19 -4.31
N ALA A 215 16.56 -23.88 -4.18
CA ALA A 215 15.65 -22.86 -4.70
C ALA A 215 15.53 -23.00 -6.23
N ARG A 216 14.31 -22.82 -6.75
CA ARG A 216 14.08 -22.69 -8.18
C ARG A 216 14.63 -21.36 -8.68
N PRO A 217 15.09 -21.29 -9.95
CA PRO A 217 15.57 -20.03 -10.53
C PRO A 217 14.52 -18.93 -10.44
N ASP A 218 14.95 -17.68 -10.25
CA ASP A 218 14.02 -16.54 -10.19
C ASP A 218 13.23 -16.34 -11.51
N THR A 219 13.72 -16.90 -12.62
CA THR A 219 13.04 -16.92 -13.91
C THR A 219 11.84 -17.86 -13.97
N GLU A 220 11.70 -18.76 -12.99
CA GLU A 220 10.59 -19.71 -12.89
C GLU A 220 9.54 -19.20 -11.90
N TYR A 221 8.30 -19.11 -12.38
CA TYR A 221 7.17 -18.67 -11.54
C TYR A 221 6.79 -19.75 -10.52
N THR A 222 6.71 -19.35 -9.25
CA THR A 222 6.05 -20.10 -8.18
C THR A 222 5.14 -19.17 -7.39
N MET A 223 4.32 -19.72 -6.49
CA MET A 223 3.51 -18.92 -5.56
C MET A 223 4.36 -18.06 -4.61
N LEU A 224 5.66 -18.37 -4.49
CA LEU A 224 6.62 -17.67 -3.64
C LEU A 224 7.39 -16.56 -4.38
N THR A 225 7.34 -16.51 -5.71
CA THR A 225 7.98 -15.42 -6.49
C THR A 225 7.52 -14.05 -6.03
N TYR A 226 6.21 -13.81 -5.94
CA TYR A 226 5.65 -12.54 -5.49
C TYR A 226 6.05 -12.15 -4.06
N PRO A 227 5.82 -12.98 -3.02
CA PRO A 227 6.14 -12.59 -1.64
C PRO A 227 7.64 -12.40 -1.40
N ILE A 228 8.53 -13.12 -2.10
CA ILE A 228 9.98 -12.90 -2.03
C ILE A 228 10.32 -11.49 -2.50
N TRP A 229 9.98 -11.16 -3.75
CA TRP A 229 10.31 -9.86 -4.34
C TRP A 229 9.59 -8.70 -3.65
N LYS A 230 8.34 -8.91 -3.21
CA LYS A 230 7.62 -7.92 -2.43
C LYS A 230 8.30 -7.65 -1.11
N SER A 231 8.77 -8.68 -0.41
CA SER A 231 9.50 -8.51 0.85
C SER A 231 10.78 -7.70 0.63
N SER A 232 11.55 -8.01 -0.42
CA SER A 232 12.77 -7.28 -0.77
C SER A 232 12.52 -5.79 -1.02
N ILE A 233 11.51 -5.46 -1.84
CA ILE A 233 11.12 -4.06 -2.11
C ILE A 233 10.58 -3.41 -0.82
N CYS A 234 9.78 -4.12 -0.04
CA CYS A 234 9.15 -3.60 1.17
C CYS A 234 10.17 -3.25 2.27
N GLN A 235 11.27 -3.99 2.37
CA GLN A 235 12.38 -3.65 3.26
C GLN A 235 12.99 -2.28 2.92
N VAL A 236 13.21 -2.00 1.63
CA VAL A 236 13.69 -0.67 1.18
C VAL A 236 12.62 0.39 1.39
N PHE A 237 11.35 0.08 1.10
CA PHE A 237 10.23 0.98 1.38
C PHE A 237 10.16 1.36 2.87
N GLY A 238 10.43 0.44 3.80
CA GLY A 238 10.51 0.73 5.23
C GLY A 238 11.52 1.84 5.56
N LEU A 239 12.70 1.81 4.91
CA LEU A 239 13.71 2.87 5.03
C LEU A 239 13.25 4.19 4.41
N VAL A 240 12.62 4.12 3.23
CA VAL A 240 12.04 5.29 2.56
C VAL A 240 10.96 5.95 3.43
N ALA A 241 10.05 5.16 4.00
CA ALA A 241 8.99 5.64 4.88
C ALA A 241 9.56 6.30 6.15
N ARG A 242 10.60 5.70 6.74
CA ARG A 242 11.31 6.28 7.88
C ARG A 242 11.93 7.62 7.52
N GLN A 243 12.64 7.71 6.39
CA GLN A 243 13.26 8.96 5.94
C GLN A 243 12.22 10.03 5.59
N ALA A 244 11.07 9.63 5.03
CA ALA A 244 9.97 10.54 4.73
C ALA A 244 9.30 11.11 5.99
N ASN A 245 9.31 10.37 7.09
CA ASN A 245 8.80 10.79 8.40
C ASN A 245 9.89 11.28 9.36
N SER A 246 11.13 11.46 8.88
CA SER A 246 12.24 11.93 9.72
C SER A 246 12.02 13.38 10.13
N LEU A 247 12.29 13.68 11.42
CA LEU A 247 12.26 15.05 11.95
C LEU A 247 13.41 15.90 11.40
N THR A 248 14.52 15.25 11.07
CA THR A 248 15.66 15.89 10.40
C THR A 248 15.54 15.72 8.90
N ARG A 249 15.92 16.77 8.16
CA ARG A 249 15.96 16.69 6.70
C ARG A 249 17.15 15.81 6.28
N PRO A 250 16.93 14.69 5.57
CA PRO A 250 18.00 13.97 4.90
C PRO A 250 18.70 14.86 3.87
N THR A 251 19.99 14.62 3.73
CA THR A 251 20.81 15.12 2.65
C THR A 251 20.35 14.53 1.32
N TYR A 252 20.68 15.21 0.21
CA TYR A 252 20.35 14.69 -1.12
C TYR A 252 21.05 13.36 -1.40
N ALA A 253 22.28 13.19 -0.91
CA ALA A 253 23.04 11.95 -1.05
C ALA A 253 22.33 10.75 -0.39
N GLU A 254 21.78 10.91 0.81
CA GLU A 254 21.00 9.85 1.49
C GLU A 254 19.73 9.50 0.71
N VAL A 255 19.08 10.48 0.08
CA VAL A 255 17.94 10.23 -0.81
C VAL A 255 18.36 9.40 -2.02
N GLN A 256 19.46 9.78 -2.68
CA GLN A 256 19.99 9.07 -3.85
C GLN A 256 20.45 7.65 -3.50
N GLU A 257 21.03 7.43 -2.32
CA GLU A 257 21.45 6.10 -1.87
C GLU A 257 20.26 5.14 -1.74
N LEU A 258 19.16 5.59 -1.13
CA LEU A 258 17.93 4.78 -1.04
C LEU A 258 17.29 4.53 -2.41
N ASP A 259 17.36 5.50 -3.32
CA ASP A 259 16.86 5.35 -4.69
C ASP A 259 17.66 4.29 -5.46
N MET A 260 19.00 4.37 -5.41
CA MET A 260 19.88 3.38 -6.03
C MET A 260 19.63 1.97 -5.47
N ARG A 261 19.46 1.84 -4.16
CA ARG A 261 19.17 0.54 -3.53
C ARG A 261 17.81 -0.01 -3.97
N LEU A 262 16.80 0.85 -4.10
CA LEU A 262 15.49 0.46 -4.59
C LEU A 262 15.58 -0.02 -6.05
N ASP A 263 16.30 0.73 -6.89
CA ASP A 263 16.51 0.40 -8.31
C ASP A 263 17.34 -0.86 -8.51
N GLU A 264 18.34 -1.12 -7.65
CA GLU A 264 19.11 -2.35 -7.65
C GLU A 264 18.21 -3.57 -7.41
N ILE A 265 17.38 -3.54 -6.37
CA ILE A 265 16.41 -4.61 -6.10
C ILE A 265 15.40 -4.72 -7.25
N TRP A 266 14.86 -3.61 -7.72
CA TRP A 266 13.93 -3.61 -8.85
C TRP A 266 14.56 -4.22 -10.10
N SER A 267 15.83 -3.96 -10.39
CA SER A 267 16.53 -4.51 -11.55
C SER A 267 16.58 -6.04 -11.54
N GLN A 268 16.68 -6.65 -10.36
CA GLN A 268 16.75 -8.11 -10.18
C GLN A 268 15.37 -8.80 -10.28
N VAL A 269 14.27 -8.07 -10.07
CA VAL A 269 12.92 -8.64 -10.22
C VAL A 269 12.76 -9.23 -11.63
N PRO A 270 12.24 -10.46 -11.78
CA PRO A 270 12.09 -11.11 -13.08
C PRO A 270 11.23 -10.29 -14.06
N PRO A 271 11.57 -10.25 -15.36
CA PRO A 271 10.82 -9.45 -16.34
C PRO A 271 9.32 -9.78 -16.39
N PHE A 272 8.96 -11.06 -16.24
CA PHE A 272 7.55 -11.49 -16.22
C PHE A 272 6.79 -10.97 -14.99
N MET A 273 7.47 -10.49 -13.94
CA MET A 273 6.85 -9.87 -12.77
C MET A 273 6.76 -8.33 -12.87
N LYS A 274 7.38 -7.73 -13.90
CA LYS A 274 7.43 -6.27 -14.13
C LYS A 274 6.44 -5.75 -15.17
N ARG A 275 5.81 -6.64 -15.94
CA ARG A 275 5.00 -6.27 -17.10
C ARG A 275 3.55 -6.71 -16.91
N ILE A 276 2.65 -5.74 -16.83
CA ILE A 276 1.22 -5.97 -17.02
C ILE A 276 0.94 -5.84 -18.51
N VAL A 277 0.50 -6.92 -19.14
CA VAL A 277 0.06 -6.90 -20.54
C VAL A 277 -1.44 -6.62 -20.55
N PRO A 278 -1.92 -5.63 -21.31
CA PRO A 278 -3.35 -5.41 -21.48
C PRO A 278 -4.04 -6.66 -22.04
N PRO A 279 -5.27 -6.99 -21.60
CA PRO A 279 -6.02 -8.14 -22.10
C PRO A 279 -6.15 -8.25 -23.61
N GLN A 280 -6.17 -7.11 -24.30
CA GLN A 280 -6.27 -7.05 -25.77
C GLN A 280 -4.98 -7.44 -26.52
N ASP A 281 -3.82 -7.44 -25.85
CA ASP A 281 -2.50 -7.62 -26.47
C ASP A 281 -1.93 -9.03 -26.18
N TYR A 282 -2.80 -9.99 -25.83
CA TYR A 282 -2.40 -11.36 -25.53
C TYR A 282 -2.31 -12.22 -26.80
N ASP A 283 -1.09 -12.57 -27.19
CA ASP A 283 -0.78 -13.50 -28.29
C ASP A 283 -0.90 -14.99 -27.88
N GLY A 284 -1.84 -15.38 -27.02
CA GLY A 284 -1.91 -16.76 -26.52
C GLY A 284 -2.82 -17.02 -25.30
N GLU A 285 -2.41 -18.00 -24.47
CA GLU A 285 -3.19 -18.45 -23.30
C GLU A 285 -3.51 -17.31 -22.31
N PRO A 286 -4.70 -17.34 -21.66
CA PRO A 286 -5.10 -16.29 -20.72
C PRO A 286 -4.11 -16.19 -19.55
N ILE A 287 -3.57 -15.00 -19.30
CA ILE A 287 -2.76 -14.78 -18.10
C ILE A 287 -3.63 -14.94 -16.85
N SER A 288 -3.10 -15.71 -15.88
CA SER A 288 -3.74 -15.89 -14.58
C SER A 288 -4.02 -14.55 -13.89
N PRO A 289 -5.28 -14.27 -13.48
CA PRO A 289 -5.64 -13.07 -12.70
C PRO A 289 -4.74 -12.87 -11.48
N VAL A 290 -4.31 -13.96 -10.85
CA VAL A 290 -3.37 -13.96 -9.73
C VAL A 290 -2.04 -13.30 -10.11
N LEU A 291 -1.48 -13.68 -11.27
CA LEU A 291 -0.21 -13.13 -11.72
C LEU A 291 -0.32 -11.62 -12.00
N VAL A 292 -1.41 -11.19 -12.63
CA VAL A 292 -1.65 -9.75 -12.88
C VAL A 292 -1.71 -8.97 -11.56
N ASN A 293 -2.41 -9.50 -10.56
CA ASN A 293 -2.50 -8.87 -9.24
C ASN A 293 -1.14 -8.80 -8.53
N GLN A 294 -0.30 -9.83 -8.69
CA GLN A 294 1.04 -9.90 -8.14
C GLN A 294 1.98 -8.90 -8.83
N GLN A 295 1.98 -8.84 -10.16
CA GLN A 295 2.71 -7.84 -10.94
C GLN A 295 2.33 -6.42 -10.52
N PHE A 296 1.02 -6.15 -10.43
CA PHE A 296 0.51 -4.87 -9.95
C PHE A 296 1.04 -4.54 -8.56
N GLY A 297 1.00 -5.49 -7.62
CA GLY A 297 1.46 -5.27 -6.25
C GLY A 297 2.94 -4.88 -6.16
N LEU A 298 3.80 -5.43 -7.02
CA LEU A 298 5.23 -5.09 -7.07
C LEU A 298 5.45 -3.71 -7.70
N ILE A 299 4.81 -3.45 -8.85
CA ILE A 299 4.95 -2.19 -9.57
C ILE A 299 4.40 -1.02 -8.74
N SER A 300 3.27 -1.23 -8.05
CA SER A 300 2.69 -0.21 -7.15
C SER A 300 3.64 0.11 -6.01
N LEU A 301 4.21 -0.91 -5.34
CA LEU A 301 5.11 -0.70 -4.21
C LEU A 301 6.40 0.01 -4.63
N TYR A 302 6.98 -0.36 -5.79
CA TYR A 302 8.16 0.31 -6.34
C TYR A 302 7.90 1.79 -6.66
N ASN A 303 6.85 2.09 -7.44
CA ASN A 303 6.52 3.47 -7.79
C ASN A 303 6.08 4.31 -6.58
N LYS A 304 5.32 3.72 -5.65
CA LYS A 304 4.99 4.35 -4.37
C LYS A 304 6.25 4.76 -3.62
N SER A 305 7.24 3.87 -3.55
CA SER A 305 8.50 4.14 -2.87
C SER A 305 9.21 5.37 -3.48
N ARG A 306 9.31 5.44 -4.81
CA ARG A 306 9.86 6.61 -5.52
C ARG A 306 9.06 7.90 -5.26
N CYS A 307 7.73 7.84 -5.33
CA CYS A 307 6.88 8.99 -5.00
C CYS A 307 7.15 9.48 -3.57
N VAL A 308 7.16 8.59 -2.58
CA VAL A 308 7.38 8.95 -1.17
C VAL A 308 8.78 9.52 -0.94
N LEU A 309 9.80 8.94 -1.59
CA LEU A 309 11.19 9.33 -1.44
C LEU A 309 11.44 10.74 -1.99
N HIS A 310 10.95 11.02 -3.20
CA HIS A 310 11.31 12.21 -3.96
C HIS A 310 10.29 13.36 -3.90
N ARG A 311 9.06 13.14 -3.42
CA ARG A 311 7.99 14.17 -3.39
C ARG A 311 8.39 15.51 -2.76
N ARG A 312 9.33 15.51 -1.81
CA ARG A 312 9.81 16.73 -1.13
C ARG A 312 10.42 17.75 -2.10
N TYR A 313 10.99 17.27 -3.21
CA TYR A 313 11.67 18.11 -4.21
C TYR A 313 10.71 18.76 -5.21
N LEU A 314 9.42 18.38 -5.19
CA LEU A 314 8.38 18.97 -6.04
C LEU A 314 7.91 20.35 -5.56
N ILE A 315 8.07 20.64 -4.27
CA ILE A 315 7.51 21.83 -3.61
C ILE A 315 8.61 22.78 -3.11
N GLU A 316 9.81 22.69 -3.69
CA GLU A 316 10.89 23.61 -3.33
C GLU A 316 10.51 25.05 -3.72
N PRO A 317 10.62 26.03 -2.80
CA PRO A 317 10.29 27.43 -3.12
C PRO A 317 11.12 27.96 -4.28
N VAL A 318 12.40 27.58 -4.30
CA VAL A 318 13.32 27.82 -5.41
C VAL A 318 13.84 26.45 -5.85
N PRO A 319 13.36 25.92 -6.99
CA PRO A 319 13.85 24.67 -7.52
C PRO A 319 15.35 24.73 -7.75
N LYS A 320 16.08 23.70 -7.30
CA LYS A 320 17.52 23.59 -7.57
C LYS A 320 17.80 22.65 -8.75
N PRO A 321 18.76 22.97 -9.65
CA PRO A 321 19.09 22.12 -10.79
C PRO A 321 19.53 20.71 -10.38
N GLU A 322 20.28 20.58 -9.28
CA GLU A 322 20.74 19.31 -8.70
C GLU A 322 19.59 18.33 -8.38
N HIS A 323 18.39 18.84 -8.09
CA HIS A 323 17.23 18.01 -7.74
C HIS A 323 16.32 17.69 -8.95
N ALA A 324 16.74 18.03 -10.18
CA ALA A 324 15.93 17.79 -11.38
C ALA A 324 15.58 16.32 -11.59
N TYR A 325 16.54 15.42 -11.31
CA TYR A 325 16.31 13.98 -11.34
C TYR A 325 15.17 13.55 -10.41
N SER A 326 15.19 14.01 -9.15
CA SER A 326 14.16 13.65 -8.17
C SER A 326 12.77 14.14 -8.56
N ARG A 327 12.65 15.36 -9.10
CA ARG A 327 11.38 15.85 -9.63
C ARG A 327 10.87 14.98 -10.78
N ARG A 328 11.76 14.63 -11.73
CA ARG A 328 11.44 13.77 -12.89
C ARG A 328 10.94 12.40 -12.44
N ILE A 329 11.74 11.70 -11.65
CA ILE A 329 11.48 10.34 -11.19
C ILE A 329 10.22 10.26 -10.31
N CYS A 330 9.96 11.29 -9.50
CA CYS A 330 8.72 11.36 -8.73
C CYS A 330 7.48 11.47 -9.63
N LEU A 331 7.53 12.33 -10.66
CA LEU A 331 6.42 12.51 -11.60
C LEU A 331 6.21 11.25 -12.44
N GLU A 332 7.26 10.64 -12.98
CA GLU A 332 7.18 9.40 -13.74
C GLU A 332 6.54 8.26 -12.94
N ALA A 333 6.90 8.15 -11.66
CA ALA A 333 6.33 7.14 -10.78
C ALA A 333 4.82 7.40 -10.52
N ALA A 334 4.42 8.66 -10.37
CA ALA A 334 3.02 9.03 -10.21
C ALA A 334 2.20 8.79 -11.49
N ILE A 335 2.74 9.13 -12.66
CA ILE A 335 2.14 8.82 -13.96
C ILE A 335 1.93 7.31 -14.09
N SER A 336 2.99 6.53 -13.81
CA SER A 336 2.92 5.07 -13.82
C SER A 336 1.78 4.56 -12.93
N LEU A 337 1.69 5.01 -11.68
CA LEU A 337 0.62 4.59 -10.77
C LEU A 337 -0.79 4.90 -11.30
N LEU A 338 -1.02 6.08 -11.89
CA LEU A 338 -2.33 6.46 -12.42
C LEU A 338 -2.69 5.75 -13.73
N ASP A 339 -1.70 5.38 -14.55
CA ASP A 339 -1.93 4.50 -15.70
C ASP A 339 -2.26 3.08 -15.26
N HIS A 340 -1.57 2.58 -14.24
CA HIS A 340 -1.89 1.30 -13.62
C HIS A 340 -3.30 1.30 -13.02
N GLN A 341 -3.74 2.40 -12.39
CA GLN A 341 -5.12 2.55 -11.91
C GLN A 341 -6.13 2.33 -13.04
N ASN A 342 -5.87 2.95 -14.20
CA ASN A 342 -6.73 2.85 -15.35
C ASN A 342 -6.75 1.43 -15.92
N LEU A 343 -5.58 0.82 -16.13
CA LEU A 343 -5.47 -0.56 -16.61
C LEU A 343 -6.21 -1.54 -15.69
N MET A 344 -6.06 -1.37 -14.38
CA MET A 344 -6.76 -2.18 -13.38
C MET A 344 -8.27 -1.98 -13.47
N HIS A 345 -8.74 -0.73 -13.50
CA HIS A 345 -10.16 -0.44 -13.62
C HIS A 345 -10.77 -1.09 -14.86
N LEU A 346 -10.13 -0.92 -16.04
CA LEU A 346 -10.56 -1.54 -17.29
C LEU A 346 -10.59 -3.07 -17.18
N ALA A 347 -9.59 -3.69 -16.55
CA ALA A 347 -9.56 -5.12 -16.33
C ALA A 347 -10.67 -5.62 -15.38
N THR A 348 -11.27 -4.74 -14.55
CA THR A 348 -12.40 -5.09 -13.67
C THR A 348 -13.78 -4.88 -14.31
N LEU A 349 -13.88 -4.18 -15.44
CA LEU A 349 -15.13 -3.94 -16.15
C LEU A 349 -15.72 -5.26 -16.72
N PRO A 350 -17.02 -5.30 -17.07
CA PRO A 350 -17.64 -6.48 -17.66
C PRO A 350 -16.83 -7.01 -18.87
N GLY A 351 -16.48 -8.29 -18.83
CA GLY A 351 -15.64 -8.94 -19.85
C GLY A 351 -14.12 -8.86 -19.60
N GLY A 352 -13.68 -8.09 -18.60
CA GLY A 352 -12.27 -7.98 -18.24
C GLY A 352 -11.72 -9.15 -17.42
N ALA A 353 -10.41 -9.38 -17.53
CA ALA A 353 -9.70 -10.50 -16.89
C ALA A 353 -9.74 -10.50 -15.36
N LEU A 354 -9.94 -9.33 -14.72
CA LEU A 354 -9.96 -9.15 -13.27
C LEU A 354 -11.37 -8.88 -12.73
N ARG A 355 -12.42 -9.11 -13.53
CA ARG A 355 -13.81 -8.86 -13.12
C ARG A 355 -14.17 -9.51 -11.77
N ALA A 356 -13.69 -10.73 -11.54
CA ALA A 356 -13.98 -11.53 -10.37
C ALA A 356 -13.07 -11.20 -9.16
N THR A 357 -11.86 -10.69 -9.39
CA THR A 357 -10.79 -10.58 -8.38
C THR A 357 -10.35 -9.14 -8.08
N GLY A 358 -10.70 -8.14 -8.89
CA GLY A 358 -10.10 -6.80 -8.78
C GLY A 358 -10.61 -5.91 -7.62
N TRP A 359 -11.65 -6.33 -6.90
CA TRP A 359 -12.26 -5.53 -5.82
C TRP A 359 -11.31 -5.24 -4.65
N TYR A 360 -10.46 -6.21 -4.26
CA TYR A 360 -9.53 -6.01 -3.14
C TYR A 360 -8.39 -5.08 -3.52
N ILE A 361 -8.06 -4.97 -4.81
CA ILE A 361 -6.97 -4.12 -5.29
C ILE A 361 -7.33 -2.64 -5.13
N SER A 362 -8.58 -2.25 -5.44
CA SER A 362 -9.05 -0.89 -5.18
C SER A 362 -8.99 -0.54 -3.69
N ALA A 363 -9.28 -1.48 -2.79
CA ALA A 363 -9.20 -1.27 -1.35
C ALA A 363 -7.74 -1.14 -0.84
N LEU A 364 -6.84 -1.98 -1.34
CA LEU A 364 -5.43 -1.99 -0.93
C LEU A 364 -4.62 -0.83 -1.54
N ALA A 365 -4.94 -0.41 -2.76
CA ALA A 365 -4.11 0.52 -3.55
C ALA A 365 -4.60 1.97 -3.57
N ILE A 366 -5.77 2.27 -2.97
CA ILE A 366 -6.33 3.62 -3.00
C ILE A 366 -5.35 4.72 -2.56
N HIS A 367 -4.61 4.46 -1.48
CA HIS A 367 -3.65 5.41 -0.94
C HIS A 367 -2.49 5.67 -1.90
N ASP A 368 -2.11 4.67 -2.69
CA ASP A 368 -1.04 4.78 -3.68
C ASP A 368 -1.50 5.65 -4.86
N PHE A 369 -2.74 5.45 -5.33
CA PHE A 369 -3.33 6.27 -6.39
C PHE A 369 -3.61 7.72 -5.96
N LEU A 370 -4.05 7.94 -4.73
CA LEU A 370 -4.24 9.28 -4.18
C LEU A 370 -2.91 10.04 -4.00
N LEU A 371 -1.86 9.33 -3.57
CA LEU A 371 -0.50 9.89 -3.52
C LEU A 371 -0.05 10.31 -4.92
N ALA A 372 -0.26 9.46 -5.92
CA ALA A 372 0.10 9.75 -7.31
C ALA A 372 -0.68 10.95 -7.87
N ALA A 373 -2.01 10.99 -7.65
CA ALA A 373 -2.83 12.13 -8.03
C ALA A 373 -2.38 13.43 -7.38
N MET A 374 -1.99 13.38 -6.10
CA MET A 374 -1.46 14.55 -5.41
C MET A 374 -0.12 15.02 -6.00
N VAL A 375 0.79 14.10 -6.37
CA VAL A 375 2.03 14.45 -7.07
C VAL A 375 1.74 15.17 -8.39
N VAL A 376 0.84 14.62 -9.22
CA VAL A 376 0.44 15.25 -10.49
C VAL A 376 -0.21 16.61 -10.26
N TYR A 377 -1.10 16.73 -9.27
CA TYR A 377 -1.71 17.99 -8.89
C TYR A 377 -0.67 19.03 -8.48
N LEU A 378 0.31 18.67 -7.64
CA LEU A 378 1.37 19.61 -7.22
C LEU A 378 2.20 20.11 -8.41
N VAL A 379 2.52 19.24 -9.36
CA VAL A 379 3.22 19.65 -10.60
C VAL A 379 2.39 20.65 -11.41
N LEU A 380 1.08 20.42 -11.56
CA LEU A 380 0.17 21.36 -12.24
C LEU A 380 0.02 22.71 -11.50
N GLN A 381 0.19 22.71 -10.17
CA GLN A 381 0.16 23.94 -9.38
C GLN A 381 1.47 24.73 -9.45
N HIS A 382 2.62 24.06 -9.56
CA HIS A 382 3.93 24.68 -9.69
C HIS A 382 4.29 24.92 -11.17
N GLU A 383 3.58 25.84 -11.82
CA GLU A 383 4.12 26.46 -13.04
C GLU A 383 5.03 27.62 -12.63
N PRO A 384 6.26 27.72 -13.16
CA PRO A 384 7.00 28.97 -13.07
C PRO A 384 6.18 30.05 -13.78
N GLU A 385 6.00 31.21 -13.14
CA GLU A 385 5.48 32.40 -13.82
C GLU A 385 6.39 32.67 -15.02
N SER A 386 5.99 32.23 -16.21
CA SER A 386 6.62 32.55 -17.48
C SER A 386 6.26 33.98 -17.84
N GLY A 387 6.81 34.90 -17.05
CA GLY A 387 6.63 36.33 -17.19
C GLY A 387 7.86 37.05 -16.67
N ARG A 388 8.74 37.41 -17.61
CA ARG A 388 9.96 38.24 -17.44
C ARG A 388 11.17 37.48 -16.89
N HIS A 389 12.01 36.97 -17.80
CA HIS A 389 13.39 37.46 -17.97
C HIS A 389 14.04 36.77 -19.17
N ASP A 390 14.64 37.59 -20.04
CA ASP A 390 15.47 37.19 -21.16
C ASP A 390 16.69 36.35 -20.70
N HIS A 391 17.19 35.53 -21.64
CA HIS A 391 18.44 34.75 -21.63
C HIS A 391 18.41 33.36 -20.99
N GLN A 392 18.21 32.36 -21.85
CA GLN A 392 19.09 31.20 -22.04
C GLN A 392 19.79 30.59 -20.80
N GLU A 393 19.04 30.25 -19.75
CA GLU A 393 19.51 29.33 -18.71
C GLU A 393 18.50 28.21 -18.46
N SER A 394 19.03 26.98 -18.50
CA SER A 394 18.40 25.67 -18.29
C SER A 394 17.14 25.69 -17.43
N SER A 395 16.01 25.24 -17.96
CA SER A 395 14.78 25.08 -17.19
C SER A 395 15.05 24.20 -15.95
N CYS A 396 14.82 24.75 -14.75
CA CYS A 396 15.04 24.00 -13.51
C CYS A 396 13.95 22.93 -13.27
N TRP A 397 12.90 22.91 -14.08
CA TRP A 397 11.91 21.85 -14.11
C TRP A 397 12.36 20.74 -15.07
N PRO A 398 12.10 19.47 -14.73
CA PRO A 398 12.67 18.34 -15.44
C PRO A 398 12.28 18.37 -16.93
N SER A 399 13.26 18.30 -17.82
CA SER A 399 13.05 17.66 -19.11
C SER A 399 12.82 16.18 -18.85
N LEU A 400 11.61 15.71 -19.16
CA LEU A 400 11.25 14.30 -19.04
C LEU A 400 12.01 13.47 -20.09
N ASP A 401 12.16 12.17 -19.84
CA ASP A 401 12.67 11.22 -20.85
C ASP A 401 11.93 11.45 -22.19
N PRO A 402 12.59 11.45 -23.36
CA PRO A 402 11.93 11.57 -24.67
C PRO A 402 10.73 10.62 -24.88
N ALA A 403 10.76 9.42 -24.28
CA ALA A 403 9.65 8.46 -24.31
C ALA A 403 8.45 8.91 -23.47
N LEU A 404 8.67 9.75 -22.44
CA LEU A 404 7.68 10.30 -21.51
C LEU A 404 7.34 11.78 -21.80
N SER A 405 8.18 12.50 -22.54
CA SER A 405 7.91 13.87 -23.02
C SER A 405 6.80 13.90 -24.07
N ALA A 406 6.53 12.77 -24.73
CA ALA A 406 5.34 12.57 -25.55
C ALA A 406 4.02 12.55 -24.73
N PHE A 407 4.12 12.41 -23.41
CA PHE A 407 3.01 12.26 -22.45
C PHE A 407 2.85 13.47 -21.49
N SER A 408 3.54 14.58 -21.73
CA SER A 408 3.62 15.69 -20.77
C SER A 408 3.22 17.05 -21.32
N ASN A 409 2.07 17.14 -21.97
CA ASN A 409 1.35 18.41 -22.02
C ASN A 409 0.54 18.56 -20.72
N GLU A 410 0.46 19.77 -20.15
CA GLU A 410 -0.37 20.08 -18.96
C GLU A 410 -1.79 19.48 -19.07
N GLU A 411 -2.33 19.47 -20.29
CA GLU A 411 -3.60 18.88 -20.65
C GLU A 411 -3.66 17.35 -20.38
N GLN A 412 -2.61 16.60 -20.66
CA GLN A 412 -2.57 15.14 -20.41
C GLN A 412 -2.55 14.86 -18.91
N LEU A 413 -1.75 15.58 -18.13
CA LEU A 413 -1.72 15.45 -16.67
C LEU A 413 -3.09 15.78 -16.04
N GLN A 414 -3.76 16.81 -16.54
CA GLN A 414 -5.13 17.12 -16.13
C GLN A 414 -6.10 15.99 -16.50
N LYS A 415 -6.04 15.48 -17.74
CA LYS A 415 -6.86 14.32 -18.18
C LYS A 415 -6.64 13.09 -17.30
N MET A 416 -5.42 12.86 -16.81
CA MET A 416 -5.14 11.75 -15.89
C MET A 416 -5.86 11.93 -14.54
N LEU A 417 -5.91 13.15 -14.01
CA LEU A 417 -6.68 13.46 -12.79
C LEU A 417 -8.19 13.33 -13.02
N GLU A 418 -8.70 13.81 -14.16
CA GLU A 418 -10.11 13.65 -14.56
C GLU A 418 -10.49 12.18 -14.70
N ARG A 419 -9.65 11.38 -15.36
CA ARG A 419 -9.82 9.93 -15.49
C ARG A 419 -9.81 9.25 -14.12
N SER A 420 -8.86 9.61 -13.25
CA SER A 420 -8.81 9.05 -11.88
C SER A 420 -10.08 9.40 -11.10
N HIS A 421 -10.57 10.63 -11.21
CA HIS A 421 -11.82 11.08 -10.59
C HIS A 421 -13.02 10.25 -11.06
N GLN A 422 -13.18 10.08 -12.38
CA GLN A 422 -14.26 9.27 -12.98
C GLN A 422 -14.24 7.81 -12.51
N ILE A 423 -13.04 7.20 -12.44
CA ILE A 423 -12.87 5.84 -11.92
C ILE A 423 -13.37 5.75 -10.48
N TRP A 424 -12.98 6.70 -9.61
CA TRP A 424 -13.41 6.70 -8.22
C TRP A 424 -14.89 7.02 -8.05
N GLU A 425 -15.46 7.88 -8.88
CA GLU A 425 -16.89 8.14 -8.93
C GLU A 425 -17.67 6.84 -9.18
N THR A 426 -17.32 6.12 -10.25
CA THR A 426 -17.93 4.81 -10.58
C THR A 426 -17.76 3.79 -9.45
N ILE A 427 -16.58 3.70 -8.83
CA ILE A 427 -16.35 2.77 -7.71
C ILE A 427 -17.15 3.20 -6.46
N SER A 428 -17.28 4.51 -6.21
CA SER A 428 -17.96 5.05 -5.02
C SER A 428 -19.48 4.89 -5.04
N GLU A 429 -20.07 4.75 -6.24
CA GLU A 429 -21.48 4.39 -6.42
C GLU A 429 -21.75 2.96 -5.92
N ALA A 430 -20.81 2.05 -6.16
CA ALA A 430 -20.91 0.66 -5.71
C ALA A 430 -20.56 0.51 -4.21
N ASP A 431 -19.61 1.29 -3.70
CA ASP A 431 -19.19 1.25 -2.30
C ASP A 431 -18.83 2.65 -1.77
N GLY A 432 -19.65 3.14 -0.83
CA GLY A 432 -19.49 4.46 -0.22
C GLY A 432 -18.17 4.69 0.52
N VAL A 433 -17.40 3.63 0.83
CA VAL A 433 -16.06 3.73 1.43
C VAL A 433 -15.08 4.53 0.56
N PHE A 434 -15.33 4.58 -0.76
CA PHE A 434 -14.47 5.28 -1.72
C PHE A 434 -14.82 6.75 -1.93
N ARG A 435 -15.95 7.25 -1.39
CA ARG A 435 -16.43 8.63 -1.62
C ARG A 435 -15.39 9.71 -1.26
N LYS A 436 -14.64 9.51 -0.17
CA LYS A 436 -13.57 10.44 0.23
C LYS A 436 -12.49 10.63 -0.85
N ALA A 437 -12.20 9.59 -1.65
CA ALA A 437 -11.22 9.70 -2.73
C ALA A 437 -11.75 10.57 -3.88
N THR A 438 -13.02 10.36 -4.25
CA THR A 438 -13.75 11.18 -5.21
C THR A 438 -13.76 12.65 -4.80
N ASP A 439 -14.13 12.95 -3.55
CA ASP A 439 -14.20 14.33 -3.03
C ASP A 439 -12.84 15.05 -3.06
N MET A 440 -11.74 14.34 -2.75
CA MET A 440 -10.39 14.92 -2.80
C MET A 440 -9.97 15.27 -4.23
N LEU A 441 -10.22 14.39 -5.20
CA LEU A 441 -9.90 14.64 -6.60
C LEU A 441 -10.77 15.76 -7.20
N ALA A 442 -12.06 15.80 -6.85
CA ALA A 442 -12.95 16.90 -7.25
C ALA A 442 -12.41 18.25 -6.74
N THR A 443 -11.91 18.27 -5.49
CA THR A 443 -11.30 19.47 -4.91
C THR A 443 -10.01 19.89 -5.65
N MET A 444 -9.16 18.93 -6.02
CA MET A 444 -7.94 19.19 -6.82
C MET A 444 -8.28 19.80 -8.19
N LEU A 445 -9.23 19.19 -8.91
CA LEU A 445 -9.67 19.65 -10.23
C LEU A 445 -10.27 21.06 -10.17
N LYS A 446 -11.14 21.33 -9.20
CA LYS A 446 -11.71 22.66 -8.97
C LYS A 446 -10.62 23.72 -8.75
N LYS A 447 -9.57 23.41 -8.00
CA LYS A 447 -8.45 24.33 -7.77
C LYS A 447 -7.63 24.58 -9.04
N ILE A 448 -7.42 23.57 -9.88
CA ILE A 448 -6.77 23.73 -11.19
C ILE A 448 -7.58 24.69 -12.06
N GLU A 449 -8.90 24.51 -12.11
CA GLU A 449 -9.79 25.35 -12.93
C GLU A 449 -9.82 26.81 -12.46
N LEU A 450 -9.87 27.05 -11.15
CA LEU A 450 -9.79 28.39 -10.57
C LEU A 450 -8.46 29.09 -10.91
N LYS A 451 -7.33 28.38 -10.85
CA LYS A 451 -6.02 28.92 -11.25
C LYS A 451 -6.01 29.33 -12.73
N LYS A 452 -6.60 28.51 -13.61
CA LYS A 452 -6.72 28.83 -15.05
C LYS A 452 -7.56 30.09 -15.29
N GLN A 453 -8.66 30.25 -14.55
CA GLN A 453 -9.50 31.45 -14.63
C GLN A 453 -8.74 32.70 -14.16
N GLN A 454 -7.96 32.60 -13.07
CA GLN A 454 -7.13 33.70 -12.58
C GLN A 454 -6.04 34.10 -13.59
N ASN A 455 -5.37 33.13 -14.22
CA ASN A 455 -4.36 33.40 -15.23
C ASN A 455 -4.94 34.06 -16.49
N LYS A 456 -6.13 33.62 -16.94
CA LYS A 456 -6.87 34.28 -18.04
C LYS A 456 -7.28 35.71 -17.67
N GLY A 457 -7.72 35.94 -16.44
CA GLY A 457 -8.08 37.28 -15.94
C GLY A 457 -6.89 38.24 -15.88
N LYS A 458 -5.70 37.75 -15.50
CA LYS A 458 -4.45 38.54 -15.51
C LYS A 458 -3.98 38.89 -16.94
N GLN A 459 -4.18 38.00 -17.92
CA GLN A 459 -3.83 38.27 -19.32
C GLN A 459 -4.77 39.24 -20.05
N LEU A 460 -5.99 39.44 -19.53
CA LEU A 460 -7.01 40.33 -20.11
C LEU A 460 -7.04 41.73 -19.48
N ALA A 461 -6.23 42.00 -18.44
CA ALA A 461 -6.09 43.34 -17.87
C ALA A 461 -5.15 44.17 -18.76
N PRO A 462 -5.57 45.34 -19.31
CA PRO A 462 -4.68 46.20 -20.08
C PRO A 462 -3.60 46.78 -19.16
N ASP A 463 -2.36 46.87 -19.66
CA ASP A 463 -1.26 47.60 -19.03
C ASP A 463 -1.69 49.05 -18.75
N GLN A 464 -2.19 49.31 -17.55
CA GLN A 464 -2.33 50.66 -17.05
C GLN A 464 -0.96 51.08 -16.50
N HIS A 465 -0.31 51.98 -17.25
CA HIS A 465 0.82 52.77 -16.78
C HIS A 465 0.56 53.27 -15.35
N HIS A 466 1.46 52.91 -14.44
CA HIS A 466 1.59 53.55 -13.14
C HIS A 466 1.92 55.04 -13.30
N PRO A 467 1.22 55.96 -12.62
CA PRO A 467 1.85 57.13 -12.05
C PRO A 467 2.28 56.82 -10.60
N GLU A 468 3.32 57.53 -10.20
CA GLU A 468 4.03 57.42 -8.94
C GLU A 468 3.20 57.77 -7.68
N HIS A 469 3.64 57.20 -6.56
CA HIS A 469 3.46 57.61 -5.16
C HIS A 469 2.04 57.69 -4.58
N GLN A 470 1.76 56.83 -3.59
CA GLN A 470 1.71 57.25 -2.18
C GLN A 470 1.64 56.04 -1.22
N ALA A 471 2.42 56.13 -0.15
CA ALA A 471 2.45 55.17 0.94
C ALA A 471 1.06 55.05 1.58
N TYR A 472 0.53 53.82 1.62
CA TYR A 472 -0.55 53.46 2.53
C TYR A 472 -0.06 52.28 3.36
N VAL A 473 0.26 52.57 4.62
CA VAL A 473 0.37 51.58 5.68
C VAL A 473 -1.01 50.92 5.77
N ARG A 474 -1.08 49.61 5.52
CA ARG A 474 -2.27 48.80 5.79
C ARG A 474 -1.96 47.89 6.97
N ASP A 475 -2.73 48.06 8.03
CA ASP A 475 -2.70 47.30 9.28
C ASP A 475 -2.57 45.79 9.04
N GLU A 476 -1.47 45.23 9.53
CA GLU A 476 -1.32 43.81 9.83
C GLU A 476 -2.11 43.49 11.11
N ASP A 477 -3.42 43.26 11.05
CA ASP A 477 -4.14 42.68 12.21
C ASP A 477 -5.53 42.04 11.95
N SER A 478 -5.88 41.64 10.72
CA SER A 478 -7.22 41.07 10.43
C SER A 478 -7.29 39.57 10.07
N TRP A 479 -6.33 38.74 10.51
CA TRP A 479 -6.39 37.27 10.30
C TRP A 479 -6.49 36.43 11.58
N LEU A 480 -6.65 37.07 12.74
CA LEU A 480 -6.93 36.41 14.01
C LEU A 480 -8.44 36.48 14.30
N ASN A 481 -9.22 35.54 13.78
CA ASN A 481 -10.44 34.97 14.39
C ASN A 481 -11.33 34.28 13.35
N ALA A 482 -11.03 33.01 13.06
CA ALA A 482 -12.04 32.05 12.59
C ALA A 482 -11.48 30.62 12.67
N SER A 483 -11.42 30.05 13.87
CA SER A 483 -11.44 28.58 14.08
C SER A 483 -11.45 28.26 15.58
N GLN A 484 -12.59 28.48 16.21
CA GLN A 484 -12.96 27.74 17.42
C GLN A 484 -14.18 26.88 17.10
N SER A 485 -13.92 25.66 16.66
CA SER A 485 -14.83 24.53 16.85
C SER A 485 -13.96 23.28 16.98
N HIS A 486 -13.82 22.83 18.23
CA HIS A 486 -13.10 21.63 18.58
C HIS A 486 -13.91 20.39 18.20
N GLU A 487 -13.40 19.59 17.26
CA GLU A 487 -13.56 18.13 17.25
C GLU A 487 -12.19 17.51 16.89
N PRO A 488 -11.75 16.45 17.58
CA PRO A 488 -10.42 15.87 17.35
C PRO A 488 -10.37 15.15 16.00
N LEU A 489 -9.61 15.72 15.06
CA LEU A 489 -9.31 15.12 13.76
C LEU A 489 -8.60 13.76 13.93
N SER A 490 -9.17 12.71 13.33
CA SER A 490 -8.58 11.36 13.36
C SER A 490 -7.23 11.34 12.62
N VAL A 491 -6.23 10.77 13.27
CA VAL A 491 -4.79 10.73 12.91
C VAL A 491 -4.51 10.13 11.51
N GLY A 492 -5.45 9.40 10.90
CA GLY A 492 -5.26 8.68 9.63
C GLY A 492 -5.18 9.54 8.35
N SER A 493 -5.23 10.87 8.42
CA SER A 493 -5.15 11.75 7.24
C SER A 493 -3.76 12.36 7.01
N LEU A 494 -2.79 12.15 7.91
CA LEU A 494 -1.50 12.88 7.89
C LEU A 494 -0.65 12.65 6.64
N SER A 495 -0.79 11.54 5.89
CA SER A 495 0.00 11.34 4.65
C SER A 495 -0.43 12.26 3.50
N VAL A 496 -1.69 12.70 3.45
CA VAL A 496 -2.24 13.60 2.43
C VAL A 496 -2.47 15.01 3.02
N THR A 497 -2.92 15.09 4.27
CA THR A 497 -3.13 16.35 5.01
C THR A 497 -1.84 16.96 5.52
N GLY A 498 -0.78 16.17 5.79
CA GLY A 498 0.55 16.70 6.10
C GLY A 498 1.16 17.51 4.95
N MET A 499 0.69 17.32 3.70
CA MET A 499 1.07 18.17 2.57
C MET A 499 0.38 19.54 2.58
N LEU A 500 -0.75 19.70 3.28
CA LEU A 500 -1.43 20.99 3.44
C LEU A 500 -0.84 21.83 4.59
N TYR A 501 -0.02 21.24 5.46
CA TYR A 501 0.57 21.90 6.63
C TYR A 501 2.09 21.71 6.71
N ILE A 502 2.81 22.18 5.68
CA ILE A 502 4.22 22.54 5.83
C ILE A 502 4.24 24.05 6.07
N ARG A 503 4.19 24.45 7.35
CA ARG A 503 4.44 25.85 7.73
C ARG A 503 5.86 26.23 7.30
N PRO A 504 6.09 27.41 6.67
CA PRO A 504 7.43 27.95 6.58
C PRO A 504 7.93 28.21 8.00
N SER A 505 9.03 27.56 8.37
CA SER A 505 9.78 27.84 9.60
C SER A 505 10.33 29.27 9.50
N ASN A 506 9.76 30.17 10.29
CA ASN A 506 10.17 31.57 10.40
C ASN A 506 11.45 31.64 11.25
N PRO A 507 12.58 32.20 10.77
CA PRO A 507 13.82 32.26 11.54
C PRO A 507 13.84 33.56 12.37
N HIS A 508 13.17 33.54 13.51
CA HIS A 508 13.41 34.54 14.55
C HIS A 508 13.72 33.84 15.87
N PHE A 509 15.00 33.54 16.06
CA PHE A 509 15.58 33.31 17.38
C PHE A 509 15.58 34.66 18.11
N THR A 510 14.68 34.84 19.09
CA THR A 510 14.84 35.85 20.12
C THR A 510 15.49 35.20 21.35
N HIS A 511 16.68 35.72 21.67
CA HIS A 511 17.41 35.46 22.90
C HIS A 511 16.52 35.60 24.14
N ILE A 512 16.54 34.60 25.02
CA ILE A 512 16.11 34.74 26.42
C ILE A 512 17.36 34.63 27.29
N PRO A 513 17.70 35.66 28.10
CA PRO A 513 18.88 35.62 28.96
C PRO A 513 18.61 34.80 30.21
N SER A 514 19.66 34.07 30.63
CA SER A 514 19.77 33.37 31.90
C SER A 514 19.55 34.30 33.09
N GLN A 515 18.66 33.93 34.01
CA GLN A 515 18.72 34.42 35.39
C GLN A 515 19.15 33.30 36.34
N LYS A 516 20.07 33.71 37.21
CA LYS A 516 20.77 32.96 38.25
C LYS A 516 19.88 32.72 39.47
N SER A 517 20.23 31.66 40.18
CA SER A 517 20.09 31.40 41.62
C SER A 517 19.49 32.49 42.51
N GLU A 518 18.48 32.09 43.29
CA GLU A 518 18.55 32.01 44.76
C GLU A 518 17.65 30.88 45.26
#